data_AF-F0YPF4-F1
#
_entry.id   AF-F0YPF4-F1
#
_cell.length_a   1.000
_cell.length_b   1.000
_cell.length_c   1.000
_cell.angle_alpha   90.00
_cell.angle_beta   90.00
_cell.angle_gamma   90.00
#
_symmetry.space_group_name_H-M   'P 1'
#
loop_
_entity.id
_entity.type
_entity.pdbx_description
1 polymer ?
#
loop_
_entity_poly.entity_id
_entity_poly.type
_entity_poly.pdbx_seq_one_letter_code
_entity_poly.pdbx_strand_id
1 'polypeptide(L)'
;MSTLCAVHGHELLVDGLFNGDPHAGNFLLLENGAIGCIDYGQVKRLSDAERHWLCRCYVALATEDVAKLRSLAAEIGMRSRYNTDLCRVKMLTFSLDRDGKDVTDGLNFQQFMDKMYALDPWDEVVPMIVMPSRLCVFIRGIGLMMNHPISCTKEFLPIAKKVLEDEGVDY
;
A
#
# COMPACT_ATOMS: atom_id res chain seq x y z
N MET A 1 -11.47 4.13 12.01
CA MET A 1 -10.42 3.66 11.08
C MET A 1 -10.84 2.39 10.35
N SER A 2 -11.28 1.34 11.04
CA SER A 2 -11.72 0.07 10.42
C SER A 2 -12.64 0.24 9.20
N THR A 3 -13.71 1.05 9.30
CA THR A 3 -14.61 1.30 8.16
C THR A 3 -13.91 1.94 6.97
N LEU A 4 -13.05 2.94 7.20
CA LEU A 4 -12.33 3.64 6.14
C LEU A 4 -11.34 2.70 5.43
N CYS A 5 -10.62 1.89 6.21
CA CYS A 5 -9.72 0.88 5.68
C CYS A 5 -10.48 -0.20 4.90
N ALA A 6 -11.64 -0.64 5.39
CA ALA A 6 -12.46 -1.64 4.71
C ALA A 6 -12.97 -1.12 3.35
N VAL A 7 -13.44 0.13 3.29
CA VAL A 7 -13.89 0.76 2.04
C VAL A 7 -12.75 0.83 1.02
N HIS A 8 -11.62 1.44 1.39
CA HIS A 8 -10.52 1.59 0.44
C HIS A 8 -9.78 0.27 0.12
N GLY A 9 -9.76 -0.68 1.05
CA GLY A 9 -9.28 -2.03 0.79
C GLY A 9 -10.17 -2.76 -0.22
N HIS A 10 -11.49 -2.59 -0.15
CA HIS A 10 -12.44 -3.13 -1.12
C HIS A 10 -12.25 -2.47 -2.50
N GLU A 11 -12.25 -1.14 -2.56
CA GLU A 11 -12.02 -0.37 -3.79
C GLU A 11 -10.72 -0.80 -4.50
N LEU A 12 -9.64 -0.99 -3.73
CA LEU A 12 -8.32 -1.37 -4.26
C LEU A 12 -8.27 -2.84 -4.71
N LEU A 13 -8.70 -3.77 -3.85
CA LEU A 13 -8.40 -5.20 -4.00
C LEU A 13 -9.53 -6.03 -4.57
N VAL A 14 -10.77 -5.58 -4.43
CA VAL A 14 -11.95 -6.23 -5.00
C VAL A 14 -12.29 -5.57 -6.33
N ASP A 15 -12.54 -4.27 -6.32
CA ASP A 15 -13.05 -3.57 -7.51
C ASP A 15 -11.95 -3.21 -8.52
N GLY A 16 -10.70 -3.09 -8.07
CA GLY A 16 -9.60 -2.56 -8.88
C GLY A 16 -9.86 -1.13 -9.33
N LEU A 17 -10.72 -0.39 -8.63
CA LEU A 17 -11.12 0.98 -8.94
C LEU A 17 -11.14 1.78 -7.63
N PHE A 18 -10.10 2.57 -7.41
CA PHE A 18 -9.85 3.18 -6.10
C PHE A 18 -9.54 4.66 -6.20
N ASN A 19 -9.84 5.40 -5.14
CA ASN A 19 -9.43 6.79 -5.02
C ASN A 19 -7.93 6.87 -4.69
N GLY A 20 -7.12 7.43 -5.58
CA GLY A 20 -5.67 7.58 -5.38
C GLY A 20 -5.27 8.77 -4.49
N ASP A 21 -6.23 9.56 -4.01
CA ASP A 21 -5.99 10.73 -3.15
C ASP A 21 -7.05 10.86 -2.03
N PRO A 22 -7.21 9.84 -1.16
CA PRO A 22 -8.22 9.85 -0.09
C PRO A 22 -7.76 10.72 1.10
N HIS A 23 -7.68 12.04 0.92
CA HIS A 23 -7.26 12.94 1.99
C HIS A 23 -8.39 13.20 3.01
N ALA A 24 -8.04 13.63 4.22
CA ALA A 24 -9.00 13.81 5.33
C ALA A 24 -10.22 14.68 4.96
N GLY A 25 -10.02 15.72 4.14
CA GLY A 25 -11.11 16.59 3.66
C GLY A 25 -12.18 15.90 2.81
N ASN A 26 -11.95 14.66 2.34
CA ASN A 26 -12.90 13.91 1.53
C ASN A 26 -13.92 13.12 2.36
N PHE A 27 -13.77 13.14 3.68
CA PHE A 27 -14.59 12.34 4.59
C PHE A 27 -15.38 13.22 5.54
N LEU A 28 -16.68 12.95 5.59
CA LEU A 28 -17.61 13.56 6.54
C LEU A 28 -18.12 12.48 7.50
N LEU A 29 -18.14 12.77 8.80
CA LEU A 29 -18.88 11.94 9.75
C LEU A 29 -20.33 12.40 9.78
N LEU A 30 -21.24 11.53 9.34
CA LEU A 30 -22.67 11.82 9.31
C LEU A 30 -23.31 11.57 10.69
N GLU A 31 -24.47 12.18 10.94
CA GLU A 31 -25.19 12.10 12.23
C GLU A 31 -25.53 10.66 12.63
N ASN A 32 -25.74 9.77 11.65
CA ASN A 32 -26.03 8.35 11.87
C ASN A 32 -24.75 7.49 12.06
N GLY A 33 -23.57 8.11 12.14
CA GLY A 33 -22.29 7.43 12.30
C GLY A 33 -21.69 6.86 11.00
N ALA A 34 -22.35 7.06 9.85
CA ALA A 34 -21.77 6.70 8.56
C ALA A 34 -20.65 7.67 8.14
N ILE A 35 -19.78 7.21 7.24
CA ILE A 35 -18.75 8.03 6.61
C ILE A 35 -19.26 8.44 5.22
N GLY A 36 -19.41 9.73 4.99
CA GLY A 36 -19.69 10.29 3.67
C GLY A 36 -18.40 10.54 2.91
N CYS A 37 -18.23 9.93 1.74
CA CYS A 37 -17.12 10.17 0.81
C CYS A 37 -17.57 11.16 -0.26
N ILE A 38 -16.93 12.32 -0.37
CA ILE A 38 -17.43 13.43 -1.21
C ILE A 38 -16.58 13.73 -2.45
N ASP A 39 -15.37 13.20 -2.55
CA ASP A 39 -14.46 13.47 -3.67
C ASP A 39 -13.85 12.17 -4.21
N TYR A 40 -14.00 11.97 -5.52
CA TYR A 40 -13.44 10.87 -6.31
C TYR A 40 -12.69 11.40 -7.56
N GLY A 41 -12.15 12.62 -7.49
CA GLY A 41 -11.45 13.29 -8.59
C GLY A 41 -10.14 12.62 -8.99
N GLN A 42 -9.57 11.76 -8.14
CA GLN A 42 -8.33 11.01 -8.40
C GLN A 42 -8.52 9.50 -8.46
N VAL A 43 -9.62 9.02 -9.03
CA VAL A 43 -9.84 7.58 -9.24
C VAL A 43 -8.81 6.98 -10.22
N LYS A 44 -8.31 5.79 -9.89
CA LYS A 44 -7.41 4.97 -10.70
C LYS A 44 -7.98 3.58 -10.86
N ARG A 45 -7.62 2.94 -11.98
CA ARG A 45 -8.01 1.58 -12.31
C ARG A 45 -6.78 0.69 -12.35
N LEU A 46 -6.91 -0.49 -11.77
CA LEU A 46 -5.98 -1.60 -11.90
C LEU A 46 -6.58 -2.64 -12.84
N SER A 47 -5.73 -3.28 -13.62
CA SER A 47 -6.04 -4.56 -14.24
C SER A 47 -6.13 -5.66 -13.17
N ASP A 48 -6.78 -6.78 -13.50
CA ASP A 48 -6.84 -7.93 -12.58
C ASP A 48 -5.45 -8.43 -12.20
N ALA A 49 -4.50 -8.44 -13.15
CA ALA A 49 -3.12 -8.86 -12.88
C ALA A 49 -2.44 -7.97 -11.81
N GLU A 50 -2.64 -6.66 -11.88
CA GLU A 50 -2.08 -5.71 -10.89
C GLU A 50 -2.77 -5.84 -9.53
N ARG A 51 -4.10 -6.03 -9.54
CA ARG A 51 -4.90 -6.26 -8.33
C ARG A 51 -4.48 -7.54 -7.62
N HIS A 52 -4.32 -8.64 -8.35
CA HIS A 52 -3.82 -9.92 -7.83
C HIS A 52 -2.38 -9.80 -7.32
N TRP A 53 -1.53 -9.05 -8.03
CA TRP A 53 -0.17 -8.77 -7.57
C TRP A 53 -0.15 -8.05 -6.22
N LEU A 54 -1.02 -7.04 -6.04
CA LEU A 54 -1.18 -6.36 -4.75
C LEU A 54 -1.68 -7.33 -3.67
N CYS A 55 -2.66 -8.19 -3.96
CA CYS A 55 -3.13 -9.19 -3.01
C CYS A 55 -1.99 -10.11 -2.55
N ARG A 56 -1.17 -10.61 -3.48
CA ARG A 56 0.03 -11.41 -3.14
C ARG A 56 1.04 -10.60 -2.31
N CYS A 57 1.23 -9.31 -2.61
CA CYS A 57 2.08 -8.45 -1.78
C CYS A 57 1.58 -8.36 -0.35
N TYR A 58 0.28 -8.16 -0.12
CA TYR A 58 -0.27 -8.10 1.23
C TYR A 58 -0.11 -9.41 2.00
N VAL A 59 -0.28 -10.55 1.34
CA VAL A 59 0.01 -11.86 1.96
C VAL A 59 1.50 -11.97 2.31
N ALA A 60 2.40 -11.63 1.39
CA ALA A 60 3.84 -11.72 1.60
C ALA A 60 4.35 -10.76 2.69
N LEU A 61 3.79 -9.55 2.77
CA LEU A 61 4.08 -8.59 3.83
C LEU A 61 3.60 -9.11 5.18
N ALA A 62 2.42 -9.74 5.23
CA ALA A 62 1.86 -10.27 6.47
C ALA A 62 2.65 -11.47 7.02
N THR A 63 3.22 -12.29 6.13
CA THR A 63 4.05 -13.46 6.50
C THR A 63 5.53 -13.14 6.58
N GLU A 64 5.92 -11.88 6.35
CA GLU A 64 7.32 -11.43 6.25
C GLU A 64 8.14 -12.29 5.26
N ASP A 65 7.51 -12.72 4.17
CA ASP A 65 8.13 -13.57 3.15
C ASP A 65 9.01 -12.72 2.21
N VAL A 66 10.25 -12.50 2.65
CA VAL A 66 11.27 -11.75 1.93
C VAL A 66 11.52 -12.31 0.52
N ALA A 67 11.49 -13.64 0.37
CA ALA A 67 11.75 -14.28 -0.91
C ALA A 67 10.63 -13.97 -1.91
N LYS A 68 9.37 -14.01 -1.46
CA LYS A 68 8.21 -13.66 -2.26
C LYS A 68 8.15 -12.17 -2.57
N LEU A 69 8.42 -11.29 -1.59
CA LEU A 69 8.47 -9.84 -1.84
C LEU A 69 9.52 -9.48 -2.88
N ARG A 70 10.68 -10.14 -2.85
CA ARG A 70 11.71 -9.99 -3.87
C ARG A 70 11.24 -10.43 -5.25
N SER A 71 10.56 -11.58 -5.36
CA SER A 71 10.04 -12.04 -6.65
C SER A 71 8.95 -11.11 -7.19
N LEU A 72 8.07 -10.63 -6.32
CA LEU A 72 6.99 -9.68 -6.68
C LEU A 72 7.57 -8.33 -7.11
N ALA A 73 8.60 -7.82 -6.44
CA ALA A 73 9.31 -6.60 -6.85
C ALA A 73 9.92 -6.77 -8.26
N ALA A 74 10.53 -7.92 -8.53
CA ALA A 74 11.11 -8.21 -9.84
C ALA A 74 10.05 -8.34 -10.94
N GLU A 75 8.89 -8.93 -10.63
CA GLU A 75 7.75 -9.13 -11.55
C GLU A 75 7.27 -7.80 -12.16
N ILE A 76 7.25 -6.72 -11.37
CA ILE A 76 6.83 -5.39 -11.81
C ILE A 76 7.97 -4.55 -12.37
N GLY A 77 9.17 -5.13 -12.50
CA GLY A 77 10.35 -4.44 -13.01
C GLY A 77 10.99 -3.46 -12.02
N MET A 78 10.73 -3.57 -10.71
CA MET A 78 11.38 -2.72 -9.71
C MET A 78 12.89 -2.97 -9.71
N ARG A 79 13.65 -1.96 -10.13
CA ARG A 79 15.10 -2.04 -10.29
C ARG A 79 15.79 -0.88 -9.60
N SER A 80 16.87 -1.21 -8.92
CA SER A 80 17.84 -0.28 -8.37
C SER A 80 19.22 -0.67 -8.91
N ARG A 81 20.22 0.20 -8.74
CA ARG A 81 21.55 0.05 -9.31
C ARG A 81 22.21 -1.26 -8.89
N TYR A 82 22.06 -1.64 -7.64
CA TYR A 82 22.64 -2.84 -7.05
C TYR A 82 21.59 -3.94 -6.82
N ASN A 83 20.30 -3.66 -7.04
CA ASN A 83 19.19 -4.60 -6.88
C ASN A 83 19.19 -5.32 -5.52
N THR A 84 19.47 -4.58 -4.44
CA THR A 84 19.54 -5.16 -3.10
C THR A 84 18.16 -5.56 -2.58
N ASP A 85 18.08 -6.74 -1.96
CA ASP A 85 16.85 -7.24 -1.33
C ASP A 85 16.35 -6.28 -0.25
N LEU A 86 17.27 -5.70 0.52
CA LEU A 86 16.97 -4.71 1.54
C LEU A 86 16.21 -3.50 0.96
N CYS A 87 16.68 -2.95 -0.17
CA CYS A 87 16.06 -1.77 -0.75
C CYS A 87 14.64 -2.08 -1.22
N ARG A 88 14.46 -3.17 -1.99
CA ARG A 88 13.15 -3.57 -2.52
C ARG A 88 12.14 -3.87 -1.41
N VAL A 89 12.54 -4.67 -0.41
CA VAL A 89 11.65 -5.05 0.69
C VAL A 89 11.29 -3.83 1.53
N LYS A 90 12.27 -3.01 1.98
CA LYS A 90 11.96 -1.82 2.77
C LYS A 90 11.08 -0.83 1.98
N MET A 91 11.32 -0.65 0.68
CA MET A 91 10.51 0.23 -0.15
C MET A 91 9.08 -0.30 -0.30
N LEU A 92 8.87 -1.60 -0.54
CA LEU A 92 7.53 -2.19 -0.61
C LEU A 92 6.79 -2.11 0.74
N THR A 93 7.46 -2.45 1.85
CA THR A 93 6.88 -2.35 3.19
C THR A 93 6.50 -0.91 3.53
N PHE A 94 7.40 0.03 3.25
CA PHE A 94 7.13 1.45 3.45
C PHE A 94 5.95 1.94 2.60
N SER A 95 5.89 1.50 1.34
CA SER A 95 4.92 1.97 0.36
C SER A 95 3.51 1.44 0.63
N LEU A 96 3.40 0.15 0.97
CA LEU A 96 2.12 -0.56 1.03
C LEU A 96 1.62 -0.84 2.45
N ASP A 97 2.46 -0.77 3.48
CA ASP A 97 2.08 -1.21 4.83
C ASP A 97 2.19 -0.14 5.92
N ARG A 98 3.43 0.21 6.29
CA ARG A 98 3.73 0.98 7.50
C ARG A 98 5.10 1.68 7.43
N ASP A 99 5.26 2.71 8.25
CA ASP A 99 6.42 3.60 8.31
C ASP A 99 6.99 3.72 9.74
N GLY A 100 6.75 2.69 10.55
CA GLY A 100 7.31 2.58 11.91
C GLY A 100 8.83 2.56 11.95
N LYS A 101 9.40 2.67 13.17
CA LYS A 101 10.86 2.71 13.37
C LYS A 101 11.58 1.47 12.83
N ASP A 102 10.91 0.33 12.75
CA ASP A 102 11.43 -0.91 12.15
C ASP A 102 11.67 -0.76 10.64
N VAL A 103 10.88 0.08 9.96
CA VAL A 103 10.97 0.31 8.51
C VAL A 103 11.86 1.51 8.21
N THR A 104 11.53 2.67 8.80
CA THR A 104 12.13 3.97 8.46
C THR A 104 13.30 4.36 9.36
N ASP A 105 13.63 3.55 10.37
CA ASP A 105 14.63 3.88 11.41
C ASP A 105 14.27 5.18 12.18
N GLY A 106 12.99 5.56 12.18
CA GLY A 106 12.48 6.79 12.80
C GLY A 106 12.70 8.05 11.98
N LEU A 107 13.14 7.91 10.72
CA LEU A 107 13.29 9.02 9.78
C LEU A 107 11.94 9.43 9.21
N ASN A 108 11.81 10.72 8.87
CA ASN A 108 10.65 11.17 8.10
C ASN A 108 10.71 10.66 6.64
N PHE A 109 9.60 10.79 5.91
CA PHE A 109 9.47 10.38 4.51
C PHE A 109 10.69 10.77 3.67
N GLN A 110 11.05 12.07 3.67
CA GLN A 110 12.12 12.59 2.82
C GLN A 110 13.47 11.98 3.19
N GLN A 111 13.79 11.98 4.49
CA GLN A 111 15.05 11.43 5.00
C GLN A 111 15.18 9.93 4.74
N PHE A 112 14.07 9.18 4.86
CA PHE A 112 14.04 7.76 4.54
C PHE A 112 14.31 7.55 3.05
N MET A 113 13.61 8.27 2.17
CA MET A 113 13.80 8.16 0.72
C MET A 113 15.23 8.54 0.30
N ASP A 114 15.78 9.62 0.86
CA ASP A 114 17.17 10.04 0.60
C ASP A 114 18.18 8.97 1.05
N LYS A 115 17.95 8.37 2.23
CA LYS A 115 18.77 7.26 2.73
C LYS A 115 18.69 6.04 1.81
N MET A 116 17.49 5.64 1.39
CA MET A 116 17.31 4.51 0.50
C MET A 116 17.98 4.75 -0.85
N TYR A 117 17.86 5.97 -1.40
CA TYR A 117 18.50 6.35 -2.66
C TYR A 117 20.02 6.38 -2.54
N ALA A 118 20.57 6.87 -1.44
CA ALA A 118 22.01 6.88 -1.19
C ALA A 118 22.60 5.46 -1.09
N LEU A 119 21.83 4.50 -0.55
CA LEU A 119 22.25 3.10 -0.44
C LEU A 119 22.19 2.36 -1.77
N ASP A 120 21.10 2.53 -2.52
CA ASP A 120 20.86 1.80 -3.77
C ASP A 120 20.03 2.65 -4.74
N PRO A 121 20.68 3.54 -5.53
CA PRO A 121 19.99 4.47 -6.42
C PRO A 121 19.11 3.75 -7.44
N TRP A 122 17.99 4.36 -7.83
CA TRP A 122 17.12 3.89 -8.91
C TRP A 122 16.94 4.99 -9.96
N ASP A 123 16.80 4.58 -11.22
CA ASP A 123 16.60 5.52 -12.33
C ASP A 123 15.11 5.79 -12.60
N GLU A 124 14.26 4.80 -12.34
CA GLU A 124 12.82 4.85 -12.60
C GLU A 124 12.01 4.38 -11.40
N VAL A 125 10.83 4.98 -11.22
CA VAL A 125 9.83 4.53 -10.26
C VAL A 125 8.78 3.74 -11.02
N VAL A 126 8.42 2.55 -10.52
CA VAL A 126 7.42 1.68 -11.17
C VAL A 126 6.04 2.34 -11.10
N PRO A 127 5.41 2.76 -12.22
CA PRO A 127 4.18 3.54 -12.19
C PRO A 127 3.01 2.84 -11.48
N MET A 128 2.92 1.52 -11.63
CA MET A 128 1.84 0.71 -11.09
C MET A 128 1.71 0.83 -9.57
N ILE A 129 2.83 0.91 -8.83
CA ILE A 129 2.79 0.96 -7.37
C ILE A 129 2.53 2.37 -6.83
N VAL A 130 2.75 3.43 -7.63
CA VAL A 130 2.73 4.82 -7.15
C VAL A 130 1.38 5.18 -6.53
N MET A 131 0.29 4.91 -7.23
CA MET A 131 -1.04 5.30 -6.76
C MET A 131 -1.56 4.42 -5.61
N PRO A 132 -1.40 3.08 -5.62
CA PRO A 132 -1.66 2.24 -4.44
C PRO A 132 -0.85 2.66 -3.20
N SER A 133 0.43 3.02 -3.39
CA SER A 133 1.28 3.51 -2.30
C SER A 133 0.74 4.82 -1.73
N ARG A 134 0.31 5.73 -2.61
CA ARG A 134 -0.25 7.02 -2.24
C ARG A 134 -1.53 6.84 -1.41
N LEU A 135 -2.44 5.95 -1.81
CA LEU A 135 -3.60 5.53 -1.01
C LEU A 135 -3.17 5.10 0.40
N CYS A 136 -2.23 4.17 0.51
CA CYS A 136 -1.76 3.63 1.79
C CYS A 136 -1.11 4.71 2.68
N VAL A 137 -0.32 5.61 2.10
CA VAL A 137 0.27 6.75 2.81
C VAL A 137 -0.81 7.68 3.36
N PHE A 138 -1.85 8.01 2.58
CA PHE A 138 -2.91 8.89 3.05
C PHE A 138 -3.76 8.27 4.16
N ILE A 139 -4.18 7.01 4.01
CA ILE A 139 -4.98 6.33 5.04
C ILE A 139 -4.17 6.23 6.34
N ARG A 140 -2.86 5.94 6.26
CA ARG A 140 -1.96 6.01 7.43
C ARG A 140 -1.87 7.39 8.03
N GLY A 141 -1.71 8.42 7.21
CA GLY A 141 -1.68 9.81 7.65
C GLY A 141 -2.95 10.21 8.39
N ILE A 142 -4.12 9.81 7.90
CA ILE A 142 -5.41 9.99 8.59
C ILE A 142 -5.44 9.25 9.93
N GLY A 143 -5.02 7.99 9.95
CA GLY A 143 -4.91 7.21 11.18
C GLY A 143 -4.03 7.91 12.22
N LEU A 144 -2.86 8.41 11.81
CA LEU A 144 -1.95 9.17 12.68
C LEU A 144 -2.58 10.46 13.23
N MET A 145 -3.26 11.25 12.38
CA MET A 145 -3.97 12.47 12.84
C MET A 145 -5.06 12.16 13.87
N MET A 146 -5.66 10.98 13.81
CA MET A 146 -6.67 10.50 14.76
C MET A 146 -6.07 9.77 15.97
N ASN A 147 -4.74 9.78 16.15
CA ASN A 147 -4.01 9.01 17.16
C ASN A 147 -4.34 7.49 17.12
N HIS A 148 -4.54 6.96 15.91
CA HIS A 148 -4.83 5.57 15.64
C HIS A 148 -3.92 5.08 14.49
N PRO A 149 -2.62 4.85 14.75
CA PRO A 149 -1.70 4.36 13.73
C PRO A 149 -2.19 3.01 13.20
N ILE A 150 -2.11 2.82 11.89
CA ILE A 150 -2.56 1.61 11.21
C ILE A 150 -1.42 0.93 10.45
N SER A 151 -1.60 -0.36 10.20
CA SER A 151 -0.84 -1.13 9.21
C SER A 151 -1.82 -1.50 8.10
N CYS A 152 -1.57 -1.00 6.89
CA CYS A 152 -2.43 -1.30 5.75
C CYS A 152 -2.45 -2.81 5.46
N THR A 153 -1.35 -3.51 5.68
CA THR A 153 -1.32 -4.97 5.56
C THR A 153 -2.28 -5.65 6.54
N LYS A 154 -2.30 -5.26 7.82
CA LYS A 154 -3.23 -5.87 8.79
C LYS A 154 -4.69 -5.66 8.40
N GLU A 155 -5.03 -4.47 7.92
CA GLU A 155 -6.40 -4.12 7.53
C GLU A 155 -6.83 -4.79 6.22
N PHE A 156 -5.92 -4.88 5.24
CA PHE A 156 -6.26 -5.34 3.88
C PHE A 156 -6.05 -6.84 3.69
N LEU A 157 -5.27 -7.51 4.55
CA LEU A 157 -4.97 -8.95 4.45
C LEU A 157 -6.23 -9.84 4.34
N PRO A 158 -7.30 -9.65 5.14
CA PRO A 158 -8.48 -10.48 5.02
C PRO A 158 -9.14 -10.38 3.64
N ILE A 159 -9.16 -9.17 3.07
CA ILE A 159 -9.70 -8.89 1.73
C ILE A 159 -8.80 -9.53 0.67
N ALA A 160 -7.48 -9.30 0.77
CA ALA A 160 -6.50 -9.87 -0.14
C ALA A 160 -6.58 -11.40 -0.22
N LYS A 161 -6.63 -12.09 0.92
CA LYS A 161 -6.76 -13.55 0.98
C LYS A 161 -8.04 -14.03 0.33
N LYS A 162 -9.16 -13.38 0.65
CA LYS A 162 -10.46 -13.74 0.09
C LYS A 162 -10.50 -13.56 -1.43
N VAL A 163 -9.93 -12.48 -1.95
CA VAL A 163 -9.83 -12.25 -3.40
C VAL A 163 -9.02 -13.34 -4.09
N LEU A 164 -7.86 -13.72 -3.53
CA LEU A 164 -7.05 -14.80 -4.10
C LEU A 164 -7.79 -16.15 -4.08
N GLU A 165 -8.51 -16.45 -3.00
CA GLU A 165 -9.31 -17.67 -2.85
C GLU A 165 -10.51 -17.71 -3.81
N ASP A 166 -11.34 -16.66 -3.81
CA ASP A 166 -12.57 -16.58 -4.60
C ASP A 166 -12.28 -16.60 -6.12
N GLU A 167 -11.14 -16.05 -6.54
CA GLU A 167 -10.74 -15.95 -7.94
C GLU A 167 -9.76 -17.05 -8.38
N GLY A 168 -9.38 -17.97 -7.48
CA GLY A 168 -8.50 -19.10 -7.80
C GLY A 168 -7.09 -18.69 -8.20
N VAL A 169 -6.55 -17.63 -7.57
CA VAL A 169 -5.22 -17.09 -7.86
C VAL A 169 -4.22 -17.65 -6.85
N ASP A 170 -3.19 -18.32 -7.36
CA ASP A 170 -2.14 -18.88 -6.52
C ASP A 170 -1.29 -17.80 -5.83
N TYR A 171 -0.90 -18.09 -4.57
CA TYR A 171 0.11 -17.34 -3.83
C TYR A 171 1.49 -17.95 -4.03
#